data_AF-A0A2G1WX74-F1
#
_entry.id   AF-A0A2G1WX74-F1
#
_cell.length_a   1.000
_cell.length_b   1.000
_cell.length_c   1.000
_cell.angle_alpha   90.00
_cell.angle_beta   90.00
_cell.angle_gamma   90.00
#
_symmetry.space_group_name_H-M   'P 1'
#
loop_
_entity.id
_entity.type
_entity.pdbx_description
1 polymer ?
#
loop_
_entity_poly.entity_id
_entity_poly.type
_entity_poly.pdbx_seq_one_letter_code
_entity_poly.pdbx_strand_id
1 'polypeptide(L)'
;MSHECDDCGEEFETLSRLRLHDCSTDTSFESSSLTHTDERKQEDVEEHSNEERIGKLDDLLATVRDGDSTALHQAMATYETRLASAHESGNSDNYRNISRAYREELITVLDDATQTEGFVFLAEFLDAYHPETADDLPHVTTVLQNVSSRYLIRTRLSDGIEAVPVPILEFFSSILNQLEEDGYDFVREALHPYGWAVGHPDHSVADDIHQHASSSLPLVNAMLEHAFYADQHSAVELLEKLVNDESVQQTLPYRSGKISGTRYLLDAPAGAVSDFEPTIPRYWEWQEELDYEFKLDDDVEQRIRQLVAEHGIDDDLSNDWEIADLTL
;
A
#
# COMPACT_ATOMS: atom_id res chain seq x y z
N MET A 1 -3.51 17.89 16.15
CA MET A 1 -3.17 18.29 17.54
C MET A 1 -2.00 19.29 17.48
N SER A 2 -1.40 19.78 18.57
CA SER A 2 -0.09 20.44 18.49
C SER A 2 1.00 19.38 18.60
N HIS A 3 2.07 19.49 17.80
CA HIS A 3 3.15 18.50 17.73
C HIS A 3 4.50 19.16 18.08
N GLU A 4 5.30 18.59 18.97
CA GLU A 4 6.55 19.20 19.47
C GLU A 4 7.80 18.48 18.91
N CYS A 5 8.83 19.20 18.44
CA CYS A 5 10.16 18.60 18.14
C CYS A 5 10.82 18.23 19.48
N ASP A 6 11.11 16.94 19.73
CA ASP A 6 11.81 16.52 20.96
C ASP A 6 13.18 17.17 21.12
N ASP A 7 13.83 17.54 20.01
CA ASP A 7 15.19 18.06 20.02
C ASP A 7 15.26 19.57 20.34
N CYS A 8 14.26 20.36 19.93
CA CYS A 8 14.26 21.82 20.13
C CYS A 8 13.07 22.39 20.92
N GLY A 9 12.01 21.59 21.14
CA GLY A 9 10.78 22.00 21.81
C GLY A 9 9.85 22.92 21.00
N GLU A 10 10.06 23.04 19.68
CA GLU A 10 9.18 23.85 18.82
C GLU A 10 7.86 23.12 18.55
N GLU A 11 6.74 23.84 18.67
CA GLU A 11 5.39 23.32 18.42
C GLU A 11 4.91 23.62 17.00
N PHE A 12 4.30 22.62 16.36
CA PHE A 12 3.76 22.68 15.00
C PHE A 12 2.28 22.33 14.98
N GLU A 13 1.54 22.99 14.09
CA GLU A 13 0.10 22.75 13.88
C GLU A 13 -0.21 21.48 13.08
N THR A 14 0.77 20.94 12.33
CA THR A 14 0.61 19.72 11.52
C THR A 14 1.85 18.85 11.61
N LEU A 15 1.66 17.54 11.48
CA LEU A 15 2.76 16.58 11.39
C LEU A 15 3.67 16.83 10.20
N SER A 16 3.12 17.27 9.07
CA SER A 16 3.89 17.59 7.86
C SER A 16 4.94 18.67 8.15
N ARG A 17 4.58 19.70 8.94
CA ARG A 17 5.53 20.74 9.36
C ARG A 17 6.58 20.20 10.32
N LEU A 18 6.20 19.35 11.27
CA LEU A 18 7.15 18.71 12.17
C LEU A 18 8.13 17.79 11.42
N ARG A 19 7.63 16.96 10.49
CA ARG A 19 8.43 16.04 9.67
C ARG A 19 9.49 16.78 8.86
N LEU A 20 9.12 17.92 8.27
CA LEU A 20 10.00 18.72 7.41
C LEU A 20 10.83 19.75 8.19
N HIS A 21 10.73 19.77 9.51
CA HIS A 21 11.48 20.69 10.35
C HIS A 21 12.94 20.24 10.51
N ASP A 22 13.86 21.09 10.07
CA ASP A 22 15.29 20.90 10.32
C ASP A 22 15.65 21.50 11.69
N CYS A 23 15.65 20.64 12.71
CA CYS A 23 16.05 20.96 14.07
C CYS A 23 17.57 21.29 14.03
N SER A 24 17.93 22.59 13.89
CA SER A 24 19.32 23.07 13.79
C SER A 24 20.10 22.88 15.10
N THR A 25 20.40 21.64 15.47
CA THR A 25 21.39 21.29 16.50
C THR A 25 22.77 21.08 15.89
N ASP A 26 23.15 21.91 14.91
CA ASP A 26 24.55 22.09 14.56
C ASP A 26 25.21 22.83 15.73
N THR A 27 25.61 22.07 16.74
CA THR A 27 26.75 22.46 17.56
C THR A 27 27.91 22.52 16.59
N SER A 28 28.16 23.72 16.07
CA SER A 28 29.20 24.01 15.11
C SER A 28 30.52 23.62 15.77
N PHE A 29 30.99 22.39 15.51
CA PHE A 29 32.36 22.02 15.81
C PHE A 29 33.20 22.88 14.88
N GLU A 30 33.69 24.00 15.43
CA GLU A 30 34.67 24.86 14.79
C GLU A 30 35.75 23.99 14.17
N SER A 31 35.81 24.03 12.84
CA SER A 31 36.80 23.36 12.02
C SER A 31 38.20 23.77 12.46
N SER A 32 38.80 22.95 13.32
CA SER A 32 40.22 23.00 13.63
C SER A 32 40.92 21.96 12.78
N SER A 33 41.51 22.46 11.68
CA SER A 33 42.42 21.82 10.75
C SER A 33 43.19 20.57 11.26
N LEU A 34 43.10 19.52 10.43
CA LEU A 34 44.10 18.48 10.12
C LEU A 34 44.41 17.40 11.17
N THR A 35 44.00 16.15 10.92
CA THR A 35 44.85 15.05 10.39
C THR A 35 44.10 13.72 10.43
N HIS A 36 44.21 12.93 9.33
CA HIS A 36 43.82 11.52 9.18
C HIS A 36 42.88 10.94 10.24
N THR A 37 41.57 11.07 10.01
CA THR A 37 40.58 10.31 10.78
C THR A 37 40.61 8.85 10.31
N ASP A 38 40.91 7.99 11.27
CA ASP A 38 40.92 6.53 11.18
C ASP A 38 39.52 6.04 10.74
N GLU A 39 39.39 5.37 9.59
CA GLU A 39 38.11 4.86 9.06
C GLU A 39 37.36 4.02 10.12
N ARG A 40 38.09 3.34 10.99
CA ARG A 40 37.55 2.60 12.15
C ARG A 40 36.81 3.43 13.19
N LYS A 41 37.21 4.69 13.42
CA LYS A 41 36.53 5.56 14.39
C LYS A 41 35.23 6.14 13.84
N GLN A 42 35.11 6.20 12.51
CA GLN A 42 33.90 6.66 11.84
C GLN A 42 32.88 5.52 11.78
N GLU A 43 33.34 4.29 11.48
CA GLU A 43 32.54 3.06 11.63
C GLU A 43 32.04 2.85 13.08
N ASP A 44 32.91 2.96 14.09
CA ASP A 44 32.50 2.76 15.50
C ASP A 44 31.47 3.81 15.97
N VAL A 45 31.52 5.06 15.47
CA VAL A 45 30.56 6.12 15.83
C VAL A 45 29.23 5.94 15.11
N GLU A 46 29.25 5.51 13.85
CA GLU A 46 28.04 5.17 13.08
C GLU A 46 27.36 3.91 13.62
N GLU A 47 28.12 2.91 14.06
CA GLU A 47 27.59 1.69 14.69
C GLU A 47 26.94 1.99 16.04
N HIS A 48 27.57 2.81 16.90
CA HIS A 48 26.98 3.21 18.18
C HIS A 48 25.73 4.09 18.03
N SER A 49 25.73 5.02 17.06
CA SER A 49 24.56 5.83 16.73
C SER A 49 23.39 4.97 16.22
N ASN A 50 23.67 3.93 15.44
CA ASN A 50 22.65 2.98 14.99
C ASN A 50 22.08 2.16 16.15
N GLU A 51 22.91 1.66 17.07
CA GLU A 51 22.45 0.93 18.27
C GLU A 51 21.59 1.81 19.19
N GLU A 52 21.99 3.05 19.46
CA GLU A 52 21.22 3.99 20.29
C GLU A 52 19.87 4.33 19.64
N ARG A 53 19.86 4.54 18.33
CA ARG A 53 18.61 4.73 17.60
C ARG A 53 17.72 3.47 17.66
N ILE A 54 18.30 2.25 17.73
CA ILE A 54 17.53 0.97 17.76
C ILE A 54 16.76 0.92 19.07
N GLY A 55 17.43 1.20 20.19
CA GLY A 55 16.77 1.35 21.48
C GLY A 55 15.66 2.39 21.45
N LYS A 56 15.87 3.55 20.80
CA LYS A 56 14.84 4.60 20.72
C LYS A 56 13.54 4.13 20.05
N LEU A 57 13.60 3.39 18.94
CA LEU A 57 12.37 2.90 18.29
C LEU A 57 11.67 1.83 19.12
N ASP A 58 12.42 0.92 19.75
CA ASP A 58 11.88 -0.11 20.64
C ASP A 58 11.15 0.51 21.84
N ASP A 59 11.73 1.56 22.44
CA ASP A 59 11.16 2.29 23.57
C ASP A 59 9.89 3.06 23.19
N LEU A 60 9.88 3.67 22.00
CA LEU A 60 8.69 4.34 21.46
C LEU A 60 7.56 3.35 21.22
N LEU A 61 7.84 2.20 20.59
CA LEU A 61 6.85 1.15 20.37
C LEU A 61 6.36 0.53 21.70
N ALA A 62 7.22 0.41 22.72
CA ALA A 62 6.79 0.03 24.06
C ALA A 62 5.79 1.04 24.65
N THR A 63 6.07 2.33 24.51
CA THR A 63 5.19 3.41 24.98
C THR A 63 3.82 3.39 24.28
N VAL A 64 3.80 3.12 22.97
CA VAL A 64 2.55 2.96 22.21
C VAL A 64 1.77 1.73 22.69
N ARG A 65 2.44 0.60 22.92
CA ARG A 65 1.79 -0.63 23.47
C ARG A 65 1.20 -0.40 24.85
N ASP A 66 1.79 0.49 25.64
CA ASP A 66 1.27 0.90 26.96
C ASP A 66 0.07 1.87 26.86
N GLY A 67 -0.35 2.24 25.64
CA GLY A 67 -1.57 2.98 25.33
C GLY A 67 -1.36 4.45 24.98
N ASP A 68 -0.11 4.92 24.87
CA ASP A 68 0.17 6.29 24.47
C ASP A 68 0.37 6.39 22.95
N SER A 69 -0.75 6.62 22.25
CA SER A 69 -0.78 6.78 20.79
C SER A 69 -0.02 8.01 20.30
N THR A 70 0.31 8.98 21.18
CA THR A 70 1.06 10.18 20.78
C THR A 70 2.51 9.86 20.40
N ALA A 71 3.08 8.77 20.94
CA ALA A 71 4.40 8.28 20.58
C ALA A 71 4.48 7.71 19.15
N LEU A 72 3.35 7.44 18.48
CA LEU A 72 3.34 6.91 17.10
C LEU A 72 3.92 7.88 16.08
N HIS A 73 3.73 9.19 16.27
CA HIS A 73 4.30 10.20 15.39
C HIS A 73 5.83 10.12 15.39
N GLN A 74 6.43 10.02 16.58
CA GLN A 74 7.87 9.90 16.77
C GLN A 74 8.40 8.53 16.31
N ALA A 75 7.64 7.46 16.56
CA ALA A 75 8.01 6.12 16.11
C ALA A 75 8.07 6.06 14.57
N MET A 76 7.06 6.61 13.89
CA MET A 76 7.00 6.66 12.43
C MET A 76 8.14 7.50 11.85
N ALA A 77 8.40 8.69 12.42
CA ALA A 77 9.51 9.54 11.98
C ALA A 77 10.87 8.87 12.18
N THR A 78 11.08 8.23 13.34
CA THR A 78 12.31 7.50 13.64
C THR A 78 12.52 6.35 12.65
N TYR A 79 11.48 5.58 12.35
CA TYR A 79 11.53 4.49 11.38
C TYR A 79 11.80 5.00 9.95
N GLU A 80 11.13 6.06 9.51
CA GLU A 80 11.37 6.72 8.22
C GLU A 80 12.83 7.13 8.07
N THR A 81 13.38 7.89 9.04
CA THR A 81 14.76 8.38 8.97
C THR A 81 15.77 7.23 8.91
N ARG A 82 15.51 6.13 9.62
CA ARG A 82 16.40 4.96 9.59
C ARG A 82 16.42 4.29 8.23
N LEU A 83 15.26 4.12 7.61
CA LEU A 83 15.17 3.57 6.26
C LEU A 83 15.81 4.51 5.24
N ALA A 84 15.59 5.81 5.35
CA ALA A 84 16.25 6.81 4.51
C ALA A 84 17.78 6.73 4.63
N SER A 85 18.33 6.74 5.84
CA SER A 85 19.78 6.63 6.05
C SER A 85 20.35 5.30 5.51
N ALA A 86 19.62 4.19 5.66
CA ALA A 86 20.04 2.90 5.10
C ALA A 86 19.98 2.88 3.57
N HIS A 87 19.01 3.57 2.97
CA HIS A 87 18.87 3.71 1.52
C HIS A 87 19.99 4.59 0.95
N GLU A 88 20.22 5.78 1.53
CA GLU A 88 21.25 6.73 1.12
C GLU A 88 22.68 6.16 1.20
N SER A 89 22.94 5.33 2.22
CA SER A 89 24.21 4.63 2.37
C SER A 89 24.37 3.41 1.43
N GLY A 90 23.35 3.09 0.64
CA GLY A 90 23.33 1.91 -0.23
C GLY A 90 23.30 0.58 0.53
N ASN A 91 23.03 0.60 1.83
CA ASN A 91 23.04 -0.58 2.70
C ASN A 91 21.68 -1.32 2.64
N SER A 92 21.45 -2.01 1.52
CA SER A 92 20.20 -2.72 1.26
C SER A 92 19.88 -3.82 2.30
N ASP A 93 20.89 -4.44 2.91
CA ASP A 93 20.69 -5.45 3.94
C ASP A 93 20.21 -4.82 5.24
N ASN A 94 20.78 -3.68 5.64
CA ASN A 94 20.29 -2.93 6.79
C ASN A 94 18.85 -2.44 6.57
N TYR A 95 18.55 -1.87 5.40
CA TYR A 95 17.19 -1.46 5.03
C TYR A 95 16.19 -2.60 5.20
N ARG A 96 16.52 -3.79 4.69
CA ARG A 96 15.68 -4.99 4.79
C ARG A 96 15.55 -5.47 6.24
N ASN A 97 16.61 -5.41 7.03
CA ASN A 97 16.59 -5.84 8.43
C ASN A 97 15.69 -4.92 9.27
N ILE A 98 15.81 -3.59 9.10
CA ILE A 98 14.94 -2.61 9.75
C ILE A 98 13.49 -2.83 9.33
N SER A 99 13.23 -2.95 8.03
CA SER A 99 11.88 -3.20 7.51
C SER A 99 11.25 -4.47 8.08
N ARG A 100 12.01 -5.57 8.13
CA ARG A 100 11.52 -6.85 8.68
C ARG A 100 11.28 -6.81 10.18
N ALA A 101 12.11 -6.08 10.92
CA ALA A 101 12.01 -5.99 12.37
C ALA A 101 10.76 -5.20 12.81
N TYR A 102 10.44 -4.11 12.11
CA TYR A 102 9.48 -3.11 12.64
C TYR A 102 8.20 -2.94 11.85
N ARG A 103 8.15 -3.33 10.57
CA ARG A 103 7.00 -3.00 9.70
C ARG A 103 5.68 -3.58 10.20
N GLU A 104 5.64 -4.87 10.53
CA GLU A 104 4.42 -5.54 11.01
C GLU A 104 3.93 -4.94 12.33
N GLU A 105 4.85 -4.66 13.25
CA GLU A 105 4.51 -4.04 14.52
C GLU A 105 3.96 -2.62 14.32
N LEU A 106 4.63 -1.79 13.52
CA LEU A 106 4.17 -0.43 13.20
C LEU A 106 2.79 -0.43 12.53
N ILE A 107 2.54 -1.37 11.61
CA ILE A 107 1.20 -1.56 11.01
C ILE A 107 0.18 -1.86 12.10
N THR A 108 0.50 -2.79 13.01
CA THR A 108 -0.42 -3.22 14.07
C THR A 108 -0.75 -2.07 15.01
N VAL A 109 0.27 -1.39 15.56
CA VAL A 109 0.03 -0.32 16.53
C VAL A 109 -0.63 0.91 15.91
N LEU A 110 -0.35 1.22 14.63
CA LEU A 110 -1.03 2.30 13.91
C LEU A 110 -2.48 1.93 13.58
N ASP A 111 -2.76 0.69 13.20
CA ASP A 111 -4.11 0.18 12.95
C ASP A 111 -4.95 0.22 14.24
N ASP A 112 -4.41 -0.24 15.37
CA ASP A 112 -5.08 -0.22 16.67
C ASP A 112 -5.41 1.23 17.12
N ALA A 113 -4.45 2.14 16.98
CA ALA A 113 -4.67 3.55 17.28
C ALA A 113 -5.69 4.18 16.33
N THR A 114 -5.64 3.85 15.03
CA THR A 114 -6.62 4.32 14.04
C THR A 114 -8.03 3.82 14.34
N GLN A 115 -8.19 2.58 14.80
CA GLN A 115 -9.49 2.05 15.22
C GLN A 115 -10.03 2.75 16.48
N THR A 116 -9.14 3.21 17.37
CA THR A 116 -9.51 3.89 18.61
C THR A 116 -9.84 5.38 18.39
N GLU A 117 -8.98 6.08 17.65
CA GLU A 117 -9.03 7.54 17.46
C GLU A 117 -9.78 7.94 16.17
N GLY A 118 -10.02 6.99 15.27
CA GLY A 118 -10.72 7.18 14.00
C GLY A 118 -9.83 7.75 12.88
N PHE A 119 -10.45 8.01 11.72
CA PHE A 119 -9.75 8.47 10.52
C PHE A 119 -8.93 9.75 10.72
N VAL A 120 -9.40 10.68 11.57
CA VAL A 120 -8.71 11.95 11.79
C VAL A 120 -7.26 11.72 12.25
N PHE A 121 -7.01 10.66 13.03
CA PHE A 121 -5.67 10.29 13.44
C PHE A 121 -4.82 9.77 12.27
N LEU A 122 -5.34 8.82 11.48
CA LEU A 122 -4.64 8.31 10.28
C LEU A 122 -4.37 9.42 9.26
N ALA A 123 -5.31 10.35 9.08
CA ALA A 123 -5.21 11.46 8.14
C ALA A 123 -4.00 12.36 8.41
N GLU A 124 -3.59 12.55 9.68
CA GLU A 124 -2.38 13.30 10.00
C GLU A 124 -1.13 12.63 9.39
N PHE A 125 -1.04 11.29 9.42
CA PHE A 125 0.08 10.56 8.81
C PHE A 125 0.01 10.56 7.28
N LEU A 126 -1.18 10.43 6.70
CA LEU A 126 -1.35 10.49 5.24
C LEU A 126 -0.95 11.86 4.69
N ASP A 127 -1.30 12.95 5.37
CA ASP A 127 -0.85 14.30 5.00
C ASP A 127 0.67 14.44 5.15
N ALA A 128 1.22 13.97 6.28
CA ALA A 128 2.64 14.10 6.58
C ALA A 128 3.54 13.31 5.63
N TYR A 129 3.09 12.15 5.18
CA TYR A 129 3.85 11.23 4.33
C TYR A 129 3.18 11.00 2.98
N HIS A 130 2.45 12.01 2.47
CA HIS A 130 1.85 11.92 1.16
C HIS A 130 2.93 11.79 0.08
N PRO A 131 2.75 10.95 -0.96
CA PRO A 131 3.72 10.78 -2.05
C PRO A 131 4.15 12.08 -2.74
N GLU A 132 3.32 13.12 -2.67
CA GLU A 132 3.60 14.42 -3.31
C GLU A 132 4.36 15.41 -2.41
N THR A 133 4.70 15.01 -1.18
CA THR A 133 5.44 15.87 -0.24
C THR A 133 6.95 15.85 -0.43
N ALA A 134 7.47 14.89 -1.20
CA ALA A 134 8.90 14.69 -1.45
C ALA A 134 9.13 14.22 -2.89
N ASP A 135 10.40 14.24 -3.33
CA ASP A 135 10.79 13.80 -4.68
C ASP A 135 10.70 12.27 -4.84
N ASP A 136 10.95 11.52 -3.76
CA ASP A 136 10.83 10.07 -3.68
C ASP A 136 9.67 9.66 -2.75
N LEU A 137 9.13 8.46 -2.98
CA LEU A 137 8.13 7.88 -2.08
C LEU A 137 8.69 7.77 -0.65
N PRO A 138 7.97 8.26 0.37
CA PRO A 138 8.37 8.07 1.76
C PRO A 138 8.60 6.59 2.08
N HIS A 139 9.63 6.27 2.86
CA HIS A 139 9.95 4.87 3.17
C HIS A 139 8.89 4.16 4.03
N VAL A 140 8.06 4.93 4.75
CA VAL A 140 6.87 4.48 5.48
C VAL A 140 5.67 4.16 4.60
N THR A 141 5.72 4.40 3.29
CA THR A 141 4.58 4.24 2.36
C THR A 141 3.88 2.89 2.52
N THR A 142 4.62 1.78 2.63
CA THR A 142 4.01 0.44 2.76
C THR A 142 3.29 0.21 4.08
N VAL A 143 3.67 0.90 5.15
CA VAL A 143 2.94 0.86 6.43
C VAL A 143 1.60 1.59 6.28
N LEU A 144 1.64 2.78 5.68
CA LEU A 144 0.45 3.60 5.46
C LEU A 144 -0.52 3.00 4.45
N GLN A 145 -0.03 2.39 3.37
CA GLN A 145 -0.86 1.63 2.43
C GLN A 145 -1.59 0.50 3.15
N ASN A 146 -0.91 -0.23 4.05
CA ASN A 146 -1.53 -1.34 4.77
C ASN A 146 -2.65 -0.84 5.70
N VAL A 147 -2.38 0.11 6.59
CA VAL A 147 -3.39 0.62 7.52
C VAL A 147 -4.54 1.31 6.78
N SER A 148 -4.25 2.05 5.71
CA SER A 148 -5.29 2.67 4.87
C SER A 148 -6.14 1.62 4.15
N SER A 149 -5.55 0.50 3.72
CA SER A 149 -6.30 -0.62 3.13
C SER A 149 -7.24 -1.25 4.16
N ARG A 150 -6.77 -1.48 5.40
CA ARG A 150 -7.61 -2.03 6.47
C ARG A 150 -8.76 -1.07 6.78
N TYR A 151 -8.48 0.22 6.92
CA TYR A 151 -9.50 1.24 7.14
C TYR A 151 -10.52 1.27 6.01
N LEU A 152 -10.07 1.25 4.74
CA LEU A 152 -10.91 1.22 3.55
C LEU A 152 -11.85 0.01 3.55
N ILE A 153 -11.30 -1.19 3.73
CA ILE A 153 -12.07 -2.44 3.71
C ILE A 153 -13.10 -2.45 4.84
N ARG A 154 -12.68 -2.15 6.08
CA ARG A 154 -13.60 -2.10 7.23
C ARG A 154 -14.73 -1.09 7.00
N THR A 155 -14.38 0.14 6.61
CA THR A 155 -15.37 1.22 6.38
C THR A 155 -16.35 0.87 5.27
N ARG A 156 -15.86 0.31 4.15
CA ARG A 156 -16.73 -0.10 3.06
C ARG A 156 -17.73 -1.17 3.49
N LEU A 157 -17.27 -2.18 4.23
CA LEU A 157 -18.10 -3.28 4.68
C LEU A 157 -19.09 -2.86 5.78
N SER A 158 -18.70 -1.94 6.68
CA SER A 158 -19.56 -1.47 7.77
C SER A 158 -20.53 -0.37 7.36
N ASP A 159 -20.04 0.65 6.67
CA ASP A 159 -20.72 1.94 6.48
C ASP A 159 -20.99 2.26 4.99
N GLY A 160 -20.49 1.43 4.08
CA GLY A 160 -20.66 1.58 2.64
C GLY A 160 -19.60 2.48 2.01
N ILE A 161 -19.57 2.50 0.67
CA ILE A 161 -18.53 3.20 -0.09
C ILE A 161 -18.56 4.73 0.09
N GLU A 162 -19.73 5.34 0.30
CA GLU A 162 -19.84 6.79 0.50
C GLU A 162 -19.19 7.28 1.82
N ALA A 163 -18.95 6.37 2.76
CA ALA A 163 -18.30 6.68 4.04
C ALA A 163 -16.76 6.62 3.95
N VAL A 164 -16.22 6.08 2.87
CA VAL A 164 -14.77 5.99 2.67
C VAL A 164 -14.18 7.39 2.48
N PRO A 165 -13.17 7.79 3.27
CA PRO A 165 -12.57 9.11 3.11
C PRO A 165 -11.78 9.24 1.80
N VAL A 166 -12.11 10.28 1.02
CA VAL A 166 -11.39 10.66 -0.22
C VAL A 166 -9.87 10.75 -0.03
N PRO A 167 -9.30 11.27 1.08
CA PRO A 167 -7.84 11.35 1.21
C PRO A 167 -7.12 9.99 1.20
N ILE A 168 -7.80 8.89 1.53
CA ILE A 168 -7.24 7.54 1.35
C ILE A 168 -7.09 7.22 -0.13
N LEU A 169 -8.08 7.62 -0.93
CA LEU A 169 -8.12 7.36 -2.36
C LEU A 169 -7.11 8.23 -3.10
N GLU A 170 -7.00 9.51 -2.72
CA GLU A 170 -5.96 10.42 -3.18
C GLU A 170 -4.57 9.84 -2.90
N PHE A 171 -4.32 9.37 -1.66
CA PHE A 171 -3.06 8.73 -1.29
C PHE A 171 -2.71 7.54 -2.20
N PHE A 172 -3.64 6.59 -2.42
CA PHE A 172 -3.39 5.46 -3.31
C PHE A 172 -3.19 5.90 -4.78
N SER A 173 -4.00 6.84 -5.27
CA SER A 173 -3.91 7.33 -6.64
C SER A 173 -2.57 8.03 -6.90
N SER A 174 -2.05 8.81 -5.94
CA SER A 174 -0.75 9.45 -6.06
C SER A 174 0.40 8.45 -6.07
N ILE A 175 0.33 7.35 -5.29
CA ILE A 175 1.31 6.26 -5.40
C ILE A 175 1.22 5.61 -6.78
N LEU A 176 0.01 5.27 -7.24
CA LEU A 176 -0.21 4.61 -8.53
C LEU A 176 0.39 5.43 -9.69
N ASN A 177 0.22 6.75 -9.67
CA ASN A 177 0.75 7.67 -10.67
C ASN A 177 2.28 7.83 -10.66
N GLN A 178 2.94 7.54 -9.52
CA GLN A 178 4.38 7.64 -9.37
C GLN A 178 5.11 6.30 -9.59
N LEU A 179 4.37 5.19 -9.77
CA LEU A 179 5.00 3.90 -9.98
C LEU A 179 5.73 3.81 -11.33
N GLU A 180 7.04 3.65 -11.26
CA GLU A 180 7.86 3.26 -12.40
C GLU A 180 7.76 1.74 -12.68
N GLU A 181 8.15 1.31 -13.89
CA GLU A 181 8.10 -0.11 -14.31
C GLU A 181 8.95 -1.02 -13.38
N ASP A 182 10.04 -0.51 -12.82
CA ASP A 182 10.96 -1.22 -11.91
C ASP A 182 10.69 -0.91 -10.40
N GLY A 183 9.53 -0.33 -10.07
CA GLY A 183 9.18 0.05 -8.71
C GLY A 183 9.14 -1.11 -7.70
N TYR A 184 9.32 -0.80 -6.42
CA TYR A 184 9.38 -1.79 -5.33
C TYR A 184 8.16 -2.73 -5.30
N ASP A 185 8.39 -4.05 -5.47
CA ASP A 185 7.34 -5.08 -5.50
C ASP A 185 6.30 -4.94 -4.37
N PHE A 186 6.76 -4.65 -3.15
CA PHE A 186 5.87 -4.49 -1.99
C PHE A 186 4.95 -3.27 -2.06
N VAL A 187 5.39 -2.17 -2.68
CA VAL A 187 4.56 -0.97 -2.86
C VAL A 187 3.46 -1.25 -3.89
N ARG A 188 3.82 -1.99 -4.96
CA ARG A 188 2.89 -2.42 -6.01
C ARG A 188 1.83 -3.37 -5.45
N GLU A 189 2.24 -4.38 -4.70
CA GLU A 189 1.31 -5.30 -4.04
C GLU A 189 0.37 -4.58 -3.08
N ALA A 190 0.87 -3.60 -2.33
CA ALA A 190 0.07 -2.85 -1.36
C ALA A 190 -0.96 -1.89 -2.01
N LEU A 191 -1.00 -1.78 -3.35
CA LEU A 191 -2.07 -1.10 -4.07
C LEU A 191 -3.26 -1.99 -4.41
N HIS A 192 -3.16 -3.32 -4.29
CA HIS A 192 -4.27 -4.20 -4.66
C HIS A 192 -5.59 -3.82 -3.99
N PRO A 193 -5.61 -3.46 -2.67
CA PRO A 193 -6.84 -3.05 -2.01
C PRO A 193 -7.45 -1.75 -2.52
N TYR A 194 -6.78 -0.99 -3.38
CA TYR A 194 -7.37 0.20 -4.01
C TYR A 194 -8.64 -0.15 -4.80
N GLY A 195 -8.73 -1.37 -5.35
CA GLY A 195 -9.95 -1.91 -5.95
C GLY A 195 -11.17 -1.93 -5.01
N TRP A 196 -10.97 -1.99 -3.69
CA TRP A 196 -12.06 -1.91 -2.73
C TRP A 196 -12.80 -0.58 -2.76
N ALA A 197 -12.22 0.47 -3.34
CA ALA A 197 -12.87 1.76 -3.47
C ALA A 197 -13.69 1.93 -4.76
N VAL A 198 -13.86 0.88 -5.58
CA VAL A 198 -14.65 0.95 -6.81
C VAL A 198 -16.08 1.46 -6.55
N GLY A 199 -16.57 2.37 -7.40
CA GLY A 199 -17.90 2.97 -7.26
C GLY A 199 -18.00 4.16 -6.29
N HIS A 200 -16.87 4.67 -5.78
CA HIS A 200 -16.87 5.88 -4.94
C HIS A 200 -17.41 7.11 -5.68
N PRO A 201 -18.37 7.87 -5.11
CA PRO A 201 -19.04 8.96 -5.83
C PRO A 201 -18.14 10.16 -6.13
N ASP A 202 -17.17 10.42 -5.25
CA ASP A 202 -16.30 11.60 -5.33
C ASP A 202 -14.88 11.27 -5.82
N HIS A 203 -14.59 10.02 -6.19
CA HIS A 203 -13.26 9.60 -6.67
C HIS A 203 -13.38 8.44 -7.67
N SER A 204 -12.92 8.64 -8.92
CA SER A 204 -13.10 7.65 -9.98
C SER A 204 -12.02 6.57 -10.00
N VAL A 205 -12.09 5.64 -9.05
CA VAL A 205 -11.15 4.51 -8.92
C VAL A 205 -11.10 3.64 -10.17
N ALA A 206 -12.24 3.42 -10.82
CA ALA A 206 -12.32 2.64 -12.06
C ALA A 206 -11.56 3.32 -13.22
N ASP A 207 -11.59 4.65 -13.30
CA ASP A 207 -10.83 5.38 -14.31
C ASP A 207 -9.33 5.36 -14.02
N ASP A 208 -8.93 5.52 -12.75
CA ASP A 208 -7.52 5.42 -12.34
C ASP A 208 -6.94 4.04 -12.67
N ILE A 209 -7.65 2.96 -12.34
CA ILE A 209 -7.24 1.58 -12.66
C ILE A 209 -7.15 1.41 -14.19
N HIS A 210 -8.16 1.87 -14.92
CA HIS A 210 -8.20 1.76 -16.38
C HIS A 210 -7.04 2.50 -17.06
N GLN A 211 -6.68 3.70 -16.59
CA GLN A 211 -5.58 4.48 -17.13
C GLN A 211 -4.23 3.73 -17.08
N HIS A 212 -4.06 2.83 -16.11
CA HIS A 212 -2.83 2.07 -15.91
C HIS A 212 -2.84 0.68 -16.58
N ALA A 213 -3.91 0.30 -17.28
CA ALA A 213 -4.05 -1.03 -17.84
C ALA A 213 -3.06 -1.33 -18.98
N SER A 214 -2.67 -0.31 -19.74
CA SER A 214 -1.69 -0.46 -20.83
C SER A 214 -0.25 -0.64 -20.32
N SER A 215 0.11 0.02 -19.22
CA SER A 215 1.46 -0.01 -18.64
C SER A 215 1.64 -1.12 -17.61
N SER A 216 0.58 -1.57 -16.93
CA SER A 216 0.70 -2.61 -15.92
C SER A 216 -0.55 -3.47 -15.74
N LEU A 217 -0.79 -4.37 -16.70
CA LEU A 217 -1.89 -5.31 -16.62
C LEU A 217 -1.87 -6.22 -15.36
N PRO A 218 -0.71 -6.72 -14.86
CA PRO A 218 -0.67 -7.50 -13.62
C PRO A 218 -1.20 -6.75 -12.40
N LEU A 219 -0.82 -5.48 -12.24
CA LEU A 219 -1.29 -4.65 -11.14
C LEU A 219 -2.78 -4.33 -11.28
N VAL A 220 -3.22 -4.01 -12.51
CA VAL A 220 -4.64 -3.77 -12.81
C VAL A 220 -5.49 -5.00 -12.54
N ASN A 221 -5.03 -6.21 -12.91
CA ASN A 221 -5.75 -7.45 -12.65
C ASN A 221 -5.90 -7.70 -11.14
N ALA A 222 -4.86 -7.45 -10.35
CA ALA A 222 -4.94 -7.61 -8.90
C ALA A 222 -5.89 -6.59 -8.24
N MET A 223 -5.89 -5.32 -8.69
CA MET A 223 -6.89 -4.34 -8.21
C MET A 223 -8.31 -4.72 -8.66
N LEU A 224 -8.47 -5.27 -9.86
CA LEU A 224 -9.75 -5.74 -10.37
C LEU A 224 -10.28 -6.93 -9.56
N GLU A 225 -9.43 -7.86 -9.17
CA GLU A 225 -9.79 -8.97 -8.27
C GLU A 225 -10.34 -8.42 -6.94
N HIS A 226 -9.62 -7.49 -6.31
CA HIS A 226 -10.10 -6.81 -5.11
C HIS A 226 -11.41 -6.04 -5.33
N ALA A 227 -11.62 -5.46 -6.51
CA ALA A 227 -12.88 -4.81 -6.85
C ALA A 227 -14.04 -5.81 -6.92
N PHE A 228 -13.83 -7.05 -7.40
CA PHE A 228 -14.86 -8.10 -7.35
C PHE A 228 -15.29 -8.41 -5.92
N TYR A 229 -14.33 -8.52 -4.99
CA TYR A 229 -14.64 -8.67 -3.56
C TYR A 229 -15.42 -7.47 -3.00
N ALA A 230 -15.21 -6.26 -3.49
CA ALA A 230 -15.85 -5.06 -2.97
C ALA A 230 -17.25 -4.78 -3.52
N ASP A 231 -17.44 -4.97 -4.83
CA ASP A 231 -18.69 -4.84 -5.57
C ASP A 231 -18.52 -5.41 -6.97
N GLN A 232 -18.98 -6.65 -7.13
CA GLN A 232 -18.93 -7.40 -8.37
C GLN A 232 -19.64 -6.75 -9.56
N HIS A 233 -20.67 -5.90 -9.35
CA HIS A 233 -21.36 -5.23 -10.47
C HIS A 233 -20.51 -4.09 -11.03
N SER A 234 -19.95 -3.26 -10.14
CA SER A 234 -19.00 -2.23 -10.55
C SER A 234 -17.71 -2.83 -11.13
N ALA A 235 -17.24 -3.96 -10.57
CA ALA A 235 -16.05 -4.65 -11.06
C ALA A 235 -16.24 -5.25 -12.45
N VAL A 236 -17.38 -5.88 -12.74
CA VAL A 236 -17.64 -6.43 -14.08
C VAL A 236 -17.82 -5.33 -15.12
N GLU A 237 -18.36 -4.16 -14.76
CA GLU A 237 -18.38 -2.99 -15.66
C GLU A 237 -16.95 -2.50 -15.99
N LEU A 238 -16.07 -2.46 -14.99
CA LEU A 238 -14.65 -2.15 -15.21
C LEU A 238 -13.98 -3.23 -16.08
N LEU A 239 -14.23 -4.51 -15.83
CA LEU A 239 -13.71 -5.62 -16.65
C LEU A 239 -14.16 -5.48 -18.11
N GLU A 240 -15.45 -5.25 -18.36
CA GLU A 240 -16.00 -5.01 -19.71
C GLU A 240 -15.32 -3.83 -20.40
N LYS A 241 -15.08 -2.73 -19.67
CA LYS A 241 -14.37 -1.57 -20.22
C LYS A 241 -12.93 -1.93 -20.58
N LEU A 242 -12.23 -2.63 -19.68
CA LEU A 242 -10.85 -3.05 -19.88
C LEU A 242 -10.73 -3.99 -21.08
N VAL A 243 -11.48 -5.09 -21.16
CA VAL A 243 -11.33 -6.08 -22.25
C VAL A 243 -11.64 -5.51 -23.64
N ASN A 244 -12.43 -4.45 -23.71
CA ASN A 244 -12.75 -3.72 -24.94
C ASN A 244 -11.74 -2.61 -25.29
N ASP A 245 -10.79 -2.30 -24.41
CA ASP A 245 -9.72 -1.34 -24.69
C ASP A 245 -8.63 -1.99 -25.57
N GLU A 246 -8.39 -1.43 -26.76
CA GLU A 246 -7.35 -1.90 -27.68
C GLU A 246 -5.96 -1.92 -27.05
N SER A 247 -5.68 -1.02 -26.09
CA SER A 247 -4.38 -0.91 -25.42
C SER A 247 -4.08 -2.10 -24.50
N VAL A 248 -5.07 -2.88 -24.07
CA VAL A 248 -4.87 -4.08 -23.25
C VAL A 248 -4.93 -5.38 -24.06
N GLN A 249 -5.24 -5.32 -25.37
CA GLN A 249 -5.27 -6.49 -26.26
C GLN A 249 -3.88 -7.05 -26.59
N GLN A 250 -2.83 -6.51 -25.96
CA GLN A 250 -1.47 -7.00 -26.06
C GLN A 250 -1.33 -8.46 -25.59
N THR A 251 -0.31 -9.15 -26.13
CA THR A 251 0.02 -10.50 -25.72
C THR A 251 1.13 -10.49 -24.68
N LEU A 252 0.87 -11.13 -23.54
CA LEU A 252 1.79 -11.18 -22.40
C LEU A 252 2.56 -12.51 -22.37
N PRO A 253 3.83 -12.50 -21.93
CA PRO A 253 4.53 -13.73 -21.60
C PRO A 253 3.88 -14.39 -20.37
N TYR A 254 3.61 -15.69 -20.46
CA TYR A 254 3.04 -16.49 -19.37
C TYR A 254 3.76 -17.84 -19.24
N ARG A 255 3.61 -18.55 -18.11
CA ARG A 255 4.30 -19.83 -17.88
C ARG A 255 4.02 -20.87 -18.97
N SER A 256 2.79 -20.88 -19.50
CA SER A 256 2.34 -21.76 -20.59
C SER A 256 2.68 -21.22 -22.00
N GLY A 257 3.31 -20.05 -22.11
CA GLY A 257 3.72 -19.44 -23.37
C GLY A 257 3.29 -17.98 -23.47
N LYS A 258 2.23 -17.73 -24.23
CA LYS A 258 1.73 -16.38 -24.52
C LYS A 258 0.23 -16.36 -24.33
N ILE A 259 -0.27 -15.31 -23.69
CA ILE A 259 -1.70 -15.15 -23.41
C ILE A 259 -2.17 -13.75 -23.79
N SER A 260 -3.42 -13.61 -24.25
CA SER A 260 -3.99 -12.28 -24.49
C SER A 260 -4.24 -11.56 -23.17
N GLY A 261 -4.11 -10.23 -23.17
CA GLY A 261 -4.46 -9.44 -22.00
C GLY A 261 -5.91 -9.62 -21.58
N THR A 262 -6.84 -9.79 -22.53
CA THR A 262 -8.24 -10.15 -22.25
C THR A 262 -8.36 -11.44 -21.44
N ARG A 263 -7.66 -12.51 -21.84
CA ARG A 263 -7.67 -13.76 -21.08
C ARG A 263 -6.99 -13.62 -19.73
N TYR A 264 -5.97 -12.76 -19.62
CA TYR A 264 -5.31 -12.45 -18.36
C TYR A 264 -6.24 -11.73 -17.38
N LEU A 265 -7.04 -10.75 -17.85
CA LEU A 265 -8.00 -10.02 -17.01
C LEU A 265 -9.14 -10.88 -16.45
N LEU A 266 -9.44 -12.00 -17.11
CA LEU A 266 -10.43 -12.95 -16.60
C LEU A 266 -9.94 -13.76 -15.39
N ASP A 267 -8.65 -13.67 -15.06
CA ASP A 267 -8.10 -14.27 -13.84
C ASP A 267 -8.64 -13.57 -12.58
N ALA A 268 -8.97 -12.27 -12.65
CA ALA A 268 -9.55 -11.54 -11.52
C ALA A 268 -10.89 -12.12 -11.01
N PRO A 269 -11.96 -12.25 -11.83
CA PRO A 269 -13.19 -12.89 -11.37
C PRO A 269 -12.99 -14.38 -11.04
N ALA A 270 -12.07 -15.06 -11.72
CA ALA A 270 -11.76 -16.47 -11.47
C ALA A 270 -11.10 -16.69 -10.10
N GLY A 271 -10.15 -15.84 -9.75
CA GLY A 271 -9.49 -15.80 -8.44
C GLY A 271 -10.50 -15.55 -7.34
N ALA A 272 -11.41 -14.59 -7.54
CA ALA A 272 -12.44 -14.25 -6.56
C ALA A 272 -13.40 -15.43 -6.21
N VAL A 273 -13.72 -16.30 -7.18
CA VAL A 273 -14.56 -17.50 -6.92
C VAL A 273 -13.76 -18.74 -6.53
N SER A 274 -12.44 -18.68 -6.60
CA SER A 274 -11.59 -19.84 -6.30
C SER A 274 -11.47 -20.06 -4.79
N ASP A 275 -10.87 -21.18 -4.40
CA ASP A 275 -10.52 -21.45 -2.99
C ASP A 275 -9.36 -20.55 -2.48
N PHE A 276 -8.92 -19.56 -3.27
CA PHE A 276 -7.86 -18.62 -2.90
C PHE A 276 -8.43 -17.28 -2.45
N GLU A 277 -7.98 -16.86 -1.28
CA GLU A 277 -8.39 -15.65 -0.62
C GLU A 277 -7.30 -14.55 -0.76
N PRO A 278 -7.68 -13.28 -1.01
CA PRO A 278 -6.72 -12.18 -1.08
C PRO A 278 -5.95 -12.04 0.23
N THR A 279 -4.62 -12.16 0.14
CA THR A 279 -3.69 -12.06 1.29
C THR A 279 -3.22 -10.64 1.57
N ILE A 280 -3.75 -9.66 0.84
CA ILE A 280 -3.45 -8.24 0.96
C ILE A 280 -4.68 -7.53 1.53
N PRO A 281 -4.55 -6.60 2.49
CA PRO A 281 -3.30 -6.14 3.09
C PRO A 281 -2.65 -7.20 3.99
N ARG A 282 -1.32 -7.27 3.95
CA ARG A 282 -0.54 -8.27 4.68
C ARG A 282 -0.77 -8.17 6.20
N TYR A 283 -0.50 -9.27 6.90
CA TYR A 283 -0.58 -9.37 8.37
C TYR A 283 -2.00 -9.20 8.92
N TRP A 284 -3.01 -9.48 8.10
CA TRP A 284 -4.41 -9.39 8.49
C TRP A 284 -5.21 -10.50 7.81
N GLU A 285 -5.79 -11.39 8.62
CA GLU A 285 -6.72 -12.42 8.16
C GLU A 285 -8.14 -11.83 8.14
N TRP A 286 -8.38 -10.95 7.17
CA TRP A 286 -9.53 -10.06 7.16
C TRP A 286 -10.86 -10.78 6.94
N GLN A 287 -10.85 -11.86 6.15
CA GLN A 287 -12.04 -12.68 5.89
C GLN A 287 -12.55 -13.31 7.18
N GLU A 288 -11.65 -13.89 7.98
CA GLU A 288 -11.98 -14.49 9.26
C GLU A 288 -12.44 -13.44 10.28
N GLU A 289 -11.75 -12.29 10.36
CA GLU A 289 -12.11 -11.21 11.28
C GLU A 289 -13.48 -10.59 10.95
N LEU A 290 -13.80 -10.45 9.66
CA LEU A 290 -15.00 -9.76 9.18
C LEU A 290 -16.14 -10.70 8.79
N ASP A 291 -15.97 -12.02 8.95
CA ASP A 291 -16.94 -13.06 8.56
C ASP A 291 -17.39 -12.89 7.09
N TYR A 292 -16.43 -12.63 6.20
CA TYR A 292 -16.69 -12.33 4.80
C TYR A 292 -16.62 -13.60 3.94
N GLU A 293 -17.71 -13.92 3.24
CA GLU A 293 -17.77 -15.02 2.27
C GLU A 293 -18.13 -14.45 0.88
N PHE A 294 -17.24 -14.64 -0.10
CA PHE A 294 -17.52 -14.24 -1.46
C PHE A 294 -18.52 -15.19 -2.12
N LYS A 295 -19.54 -14.61 -2.75
CA LYS A 295 -20.47 -15.36 -3.60
C LYS A 295 -20.75 -14.58 -4.87
N LEU A 296 -20.42 -15.19 -6.00
CA LEU A 296 -20.73 -14.64 -7.31
C LEU A 296 -22.25 -14.58 -7.52
N ASP A 297 -22.73 -13.42 -7.98
CA ASP A 297 -24.11 -13.22 -8.37
C ASP A 297 -24.35 -13.76 -9.78
N ASP A 298 -25.51 -14.39 -9.99
CA ASP A 298 -25.88 -15.05 -11.25
C ASP A 298 -25.84 -14.08 -12.46
N ASP A 299 -26.22 -12.81 -12.27
CA ASP A 299 -26.20 -11.80 -13.33
C ASP A 299 -24.77 -11.43 -13.71
N VAL A 300 -23.86 -11.37 -12.71
CA VAL A 300 -22.43 -11.11 -12.95
C VAL A 300 -21.78 -12.32 -13.61
N GLU A 301 -22.09 -13.54 -13.15
CA GLU A 301 -21.63 -14.77 -13.80
C GLU A 301 -22.03 -14.80 -15.28
N GLN A 302 -23.28 -14.47 -15.59
CA GLN A 302 -23.77 -14.43 -16.97
C GLN A 302 -22.99 -13.42 -17.84
N ARG A 303 -22.67 -12.24 -17.30
CA ARG A 303 -21.87 -11.22 -18.00
C ARG A 303 -20.44 -11.71 -18.27
N ILE A 304 -19.80 -12.35 -17.28
CA ILE A 304 -18.47 -12.94 -17.46
C ILE A 304 -18.50 -14.03 -18.53
N ARG A 305 -19.51 -14.92 -18.52
CA ARG A 305 -19.67 -15.96 -19.55
C ARG A 305 -19.87 -15.37 -20.94
N GLN A 306 -20.60 -14.26 -21.04
CA GLN A 306 -20.76 -13.54 -22.31
C GLN A 306 -19.43 -13.00 -22.82
N LEU A 307 -18.62 -12.37 -21.95
CA LEU A 307 -17.27 -11.92 -22.32
C LEU A 307 -16.38 -13.07 -22.80
N VAL A 308 -16.38 -14.20 -22.11
CA VAL A 308 -15.62 -15.39 -22.50
C VAL A 308 -16.00 -15.84 -23.92
N ALA A 309 -17.30 -15.94 -24.21
CA ALA A 309 -17.80 -16.35 -25.52
C ALA A 309 -17.53 -15.32 -26.62
N GLU A 310 -17.69 -14.03 -26.34
CA GLU A 310 -17.45 -12.94 -27.30
C GLU A 310 -15.99 -12.88 -27.76
N HIS A 311 -15.06 -13.24 -26.87
CA HIS A 311 -13.63 -13.28 -27.16
C HIS A 311 -13.12 -14.67 -27.57
N GLY A 312 -14.00 -15.66 -27.72
CA GLY A 312 -13.66 -17.03 -28.17
C GLY A 312 -12.74 -17.78 -27.23
N ILE A 313 -12.84 -17.50 -25.92
CA ILE A 313 -12.00 -18.12 -24.88
C ILE A 313 -12.57 -19.48 -24.45
N ASP A 314 -13.87 -19.69 -24.67
CA ASP A 314 -14.57 -20.95 -24.38
C ASP A 314 -14.14 -22.11 -25.28
N ASP A 315 -13.56 -21.86 -26.46
CA ASP A 315 -13.06 -22.87 -27.39
C ASP A 315 -12.01 -23.81 -26.75
N ASP A 316 -11.26 -23.30 -25.76
CA ASP A 316 -10.20 -24.02 -25.04
C ASP A 316 -10.67 -24.60 -23.69
N LEU A 317 -11.94 -24.41 -23.31
CA LEU A 317 -12.51 -24.88 -22.03
C LEU A 317 -13.36 -26.15 -22.20
N SER A 318 -13.67 -26.84 -21.10
CA SER A 318 -14.62 -27.96 -21.13
C SER A 318 -16.05 -27.45 -21.36
N ASN A 319 -16.97 -28.31 -21.81
CA ASN A 319 -18.37 -27.90 -22.04
C ASN A 319 -19.13 -27.50 -20.75
N ASP A 320 -18.60 -27.87 -19.60
CA ASP A 320 -19.16 -27.70 -18.26
C ASP A 320 -18.29 -26.80 -17.38
N TRP A 321 -17.51 -25.91 -17.99
CA TRP A 321 -16.59 -25.02 -17.28
C TRP A 321 -17.30 -24.06 -16.32
N GLU A 322 -16.65 -23.83 -15.17
CA GLU A 322 -17.03 -22.88 -14.13
C GLU A 322 -16.11 -21.66 -14.14
N ILE A 323 -16.54 -20.53 -13.57
CA ILE A 323 -15.71 -19.29 -13.55
C ILE A 323 -14.32 -19.55 -12.93
N ALA A 324 -14.22 -20.44 -11.94
CA ALA A 324 -12.94 -20.84 -11.33
C ALA A 324 -11.97 -21.50 -12.33
N ASP A 325 -12.47 -22.15 -13.39
CA ASP A 325 -11.63 -22.76 -14.45
C ASP A 325 -10.94 -21.70 -15.33
N LEU A 326 -11.31 -20.42 -15.20
CA LEU A 326 -10.63 -19.31 -15.84
C LEU A 326 -9.35 -18.89 -15.10
N THR A 327 -9.01 -19.49 -13.95
CA THR A 327 -7.72 -19.24 -13.29
C THR A 327 -6.54 -19.71 -14.18
N LEU A 328 -5.39 -19.04 -14.10
CA LEU A 328 -4.26 -19.22 -15.02
C LEU A 328 -3.07 -20.07 -14.57
#